data_AF-A0AAN7PB12-F1
#
_entry.id   AF-A0AAN7PB12-F1
#
_cell.length_a   1.000
_cell.length_b   1.000
_cell.length_c   1.000
_cell.angle_alpha   90.00
_cell.angle_beta   90.00
_cell.angle_gamma   90.00
#
_symmetry.space_group_name_H-M   'P 1'
#
loop_
_entity.id
_entity.type
_entity.pdbx_description
1 polymer ?
#
loop_
_entity_poly.entity_id
_entity_poly.type
_entity_poly.pdbx_seq_one_letter_code
_entity_poly.pdbx_strand_id
1 'polypeptide(L)'
;MIINAELIDEIEDLVELHNLNIERQMLPDNSNPFDLPNAFFKKLFRFEKEIMLQIITIMSPFMRNSRYSNAIPIHMKILTAISLFATGSYQTSIGQDFNLGLSQAMVSRAIKEVFNVSNQLFSNRYIRFPTNFDLNNIKRR
;
A
#
# COMPACT_ATOMS: atom_id res chain seq x y z
N MET A 1 3.63 15.81 -35.19
CA MET A 1 4.53 16.44 -34.20
C MET A 1 3.79 16.55 -32.86
N ILE A 2 3.40 15.40 -32.29
CA ILE A 2 2.64 15.31 -31.01
C ILE A 2 3.28 14.21 -30.13
N ILE A 3 3.80 13.15 -30.77
CA ILE A 3 4.49 12.02 -30.13
C ILE A 3 5.71 12.44 -29.28
N ASN A 4 6.35 13.57 -29.57
CA ASN A 4 7.52 14.01 -28.80
C ASN A 4 7.16 14.60 -27.44
N ALA A 5 5.97 15.19 -27.25
CA ALA A 5 5.63 15.83 -25.98
C ALA A 5 5.31 14.79 -24.90
N GLU A 6 4.45 13.81 -25.20
CA GLU A 6 4.15 12.71 -24.26
C GLU A 6 5.39 11.89 -23.91
N LEU A 7 6.28 11.65 -24.88
CA LEU A 7 7.53 10.93 -24.62
C LEU A 7 8.51 11.75 -23.78
N ILE A 8 8.52 13.08 -23.93
CA ILE A 8 9.31 14.00 -23.11
C ILE A 8 8.76 14.03 -21.69
N ASP A 9 7.43 14.11 -21.52
CA ASP A 9 6.77 14.08 -20.22
C ASP A 9 7.03 12.75 -19.49
N GLU A 10 6.96 11.62 -20.19
CA GLU A 10 7.31 10.31 -19.62
C GLU A 10 8.79 10.22 -19.21
N ILE A 11 9.70 10.83 -19.98
CA ILE A 11 11.13 10.85 -19.65
C ILE A 11 11.40 11.79 -18.47
N GLU A 12 10.75 12.96 -18.40
CA GLU A 12 10.84 13.87 -17.26
C GLU A 12 10.30 13.21 -16.00
N ASP A 13 9.15 12.54 -16.06
CA ASP A 13 8.58 11.75 -14.97
C ASP A 13 9.56 10.66 -14.50
N LEU A 14 10.23 9.96 -15.43
CA LEU A 14 11.21 8.92 -15.12
C LEU A 14 12.51 9.48 -14.50
N VAL A 15 12.95 10.66 -14.93
CA VAL A 15 14.13 11.35 -14.38
C VAL A 15 13.81 11.91 -12.99
N GLU A 16 12.62 12.48 -12.79
CA GLU A 16 12.14 12.92 -11.48
C GLU A 16 12.00 11.71 -10.53
N LEU A 17 11.51 10.57 -11.03
CA LEU A 17 11.54 9.29 -10.32
C LEU A 17 12.92 8.80 -9.94
N HIS A 18 13.91 8.96 -10.81
CA HIS A 18 15.28 8.59 -10.50
C HIS A 18 15.87 9.49 -9.43
N ASN A 19 15.67 10.80 -9.54
CA ASN A 19 16.15 11.79 -8.57
C ASN A 19 15.49 11.62 -7.20
N LEU A 20 14.17 11.36 -7.18
CA LEU A 20 13.45 11.02 -5.96
C LEU A 20 13.87 9.67 -5.41
N ASN A 21 14.27 8.70 -6.23
CA ASN A 21 14.84 7.43 -5.75
C ASN A 21 16.23 7.61 -5.12
N ILE A 22 17.04 8.57 -5.60
CA ILE A 22 18.30 8.97 -4.96
C ILE A 22 18.04 9.70 -3.64
N GLU A 23 17.04 10.60 -3.58
CA GLU A 23 16.60 11.23 -2.32
C GLU A 23 15.93 10.25 -1.34
N ARG A 24 15.29 9.18 -1.84
CA ARG A 24 14.61 8.13 -1.07
C ARG A 24 15.52 7.20 -0.26
N GLN A 25 16.85 7.34 -0.34
CA GLN A 25 17.67 6.71 0.70
C GLN A 25 17.32 7.23 2.10
N MET A 26 16.66 8.39 2.21
CA MET A 26 16.06 8.88 3.44
C MET A 26 14.76 9.62 3.08
N LEU A 27 13.61 8.95 3.03
CA LEU A 27 12.41 9.66 3.50
C LEU A 27 12.76 10.06 4.94
N PRO A 28 12.84 11.36 5.29
CA PRO A 28 13.10 11.75 6.66
C PRO A 28 12.09 11.01 7.55
N ASP A 29 12.54 10.46 8.69
CA ASP A 29 11.81 9.58 9.63
C ASP A 29 10.43 10.10 10.12
N ASN A 30 9.93 11.20 9.57
CA ASN A 30 8.73 11.90 9.95
C ASN A 30 7.93 12.51 8.78
N SER A 31 8.24 12.18 7.51
CA SER A 31 7.52 12.74 6.35
C SER A 31 6.22 11.99 6.09
N ASN A 32 5.10 12.72 6.00
CA ASN A 32 3.79 12.15 5.75
C ASN A 32 3.70 11.63 4.29
N PRO A 33 3.43 10.33 4.04
CA PRO A 33 3.37 9.80 2.68
C PRO A 33 2.31 10.46 1.79
N PHE A 34 1.30 11.11 2.38
CA PHE A 34 0.29 11.85 1.64
C PHE A 34 0.79 13.17 1.04
N ASP A 35 1.99 13.62 1.41
CA ASP A 35 2.62 14.82 0.83
C ASP A 35 3.29 14.52 -0.52
N LEU A 36 3.55 13.24 -0.83
CA LEU A 36 4.13 12.81 -2.11
C LEU A 36 3.24 13.19 -3.30
N PRO A 37 3.74 13.52 -4.50
CA PRO A 37 2.87 13.80 -5.63
C PRO A 37 2.04 12.57 -6.04
N ASN A 38 0.85 12.79 -6.62
CA ASN A 38 -0.15 11.72 -6.83
C ASN A 38 0.38 10.56 -7.69
N ALA A 39 1.14 10.85 -8.74
CA ALA A 39 1.74 9.83 -9.60
C ALA A 39 2.68 8.89 -8.80
N PHE A 40 3.52 9.47 -7.95
CA PHE A 40 4.45 8.74 -7.08
C PHE A 40 3.72 7.93 -6.01
N PHE A 41 2.71 8.53 -5.39
CA PHE A 41 1.87 7.85 -4.41
C PHE A 41 1.20 6.63 -5.03
N LYS A 42 0.60 6.79 -6.21
CA LYS A 42 -0.05 5.71 -6.96
C LYS A 42 0.95 4.64 -7.39
N LYS A 43 2.17 5.02 -7.77
CA LYS A 43 3.24 4.05 -8.10
C LYS A 43 3.65 3.21 -6.89
N LEU A 44 3.81 3.82 -5.72
CA LEU A 44 4.22 3.16 -4.47
C LEU A 44 3.12 2.30 -3.86
N PHE A 45 1.92 2.86 -3.71
CA PHE A 45 0.83 2.23 -2.97
C PHE A 45 -0.18 1.52 -3.87
N ARG A 46 -0.10 1.70 -5.20
CA ARG A 46 -1.04 1.18 -6.21
C ARG A 46 -2.47 1.71 -6.11
N PHE A 47 -2.71 2.68 -5.22
CA PHE A 47 -3.98 3.36 -5.02
C PHE A 47 -3.82 4.87 -5.14
N GLU A 48 -4.90 5.55 -5.49
CA GLU A 48 -4.98 7.00 -5.38
C GLU A 48 -5.12 7.41 -3.92
N LYS A 49 -4.63 8.62 -3.58
CA LYS A 49 -4.65 9.12 -2.20
C LYS A 49 -6.05 9.13 -1.60
N GLU A 50 -7.04 9.54 -2.39
CA GLU A 50 -8.43 9.61 -1.95
C GLU A 50 -8.96 8.24 -1.53
N ILE A 51 -8.74 7.22 -2.36
CA ILE A 51 -9.13 5.83 -2.04
C ILE A 51 -8.41 5.34 -0.79
N MET A 52 -7.12 5.65 -0.65
CA MET A 52 -6.36 5.25 0.53
C MET A 52 -6.89 5.93 1.81
N LEU A 53 -7.25 7.22 1.75
CA LEU A 53 -7.87 7.93 2.88
C LEU A 53 -9.21 7.33 3.27
N GLN A 54 -10.02 6.90 2.29
CA GLN A 54 -11.28 6.20 2.57
C GLN A 54 -11.03 4.85 3.26
N ILE A 55 -10.06 4.06 2.77
CA ILE A 55 -9.68 2.79 3.41
C ILE A 55 -9.22 3.03 4.85
N ILE A 56 -8.37 4.03 5.08
CA ILE A 56 -7.92 4.40 6.43
C ILE A 56 -9.11 4.75 7.30
N THR A 57 -10.05 5.55 6.81
CA THR A 57 -11.26 5.95 7.55
C THR A 57 -12.11 4.74 7.93
N ILE A 58 -12.27 3.77 7.02
CA ILE A 58 -13.05 2.56 7.25
C ILE A 58 -12.38 1.63 8.27
N MET A 59 -11.05 1.46 8.18
CA MET A 59 -10.32 0.49 9.00
C MET A 59 -9.93 1.03 10.38
N SER A 60 -9.63 2.33 10.50
CA SER A 60 -9.10 2.94 11.73
C SER A 60 -9.91 2.64 13.00
N PRO A 61 -11.26 2.65 12.99
CA PRO A 61 -12.06 2.33 14.18
C PRO A 61 -11.85 0.90 14.71
N PHE A 62 -11.37 -0.01 13.87
CA PHE A 62 -11.16 -1.43 14.20
C PHE A 62 -9.69 -1.76 14.46
N MET A 63 -8.79 -0.80 14.26
CA MET A 63 -7.35 -0.94 14.48
C MET A 63 -6.99 -0.64 15.94
N ARG A 64 -5.92 -1.24 16.45
CA ARG A 64 -5.47 -1.00 17.82
C ARG A 64 -4.73 0.33 17.90
N ASN A 65 -5.31 1.25 18.66
CA ASN A 65 -4.60 2.44 19.14
C ASN A 65 -3.50 1.99 20.10
N SER A 66 -2.25 2.23 19.73
CA SER A 66 -1.13 1.99 20.63
C SER A 66 -1.02 3.12 21.65
N ARG A 67 -0.75 2.77 22.90
CA ARG A 67 -0.53 3.72 23.99
C ARG A 67 0.90 4.26 24.05
N TYR A 68 1.80 3.70 23.23
CA TYR A 68 3.22 4.07 23.21
C TYR A 68 3.48 5.20 22.21
N SER A 69 4.27 6.19 22.61
CA SER A 69 4.68 7.33 21.77
C SER A 69 5.40 6.91 20.49
N ASN A 70 6.16 5.79 20.54
CA ASN A 70 6.97 5.30 19.42
C ASN A 70 6.21 4.30 18.56
N ALA A 71 4.89 4.27 18.67
CA ALA A 71 4.08 3.34 17.92
C ALA A 71 3.80 3.85 16.52
N ILE A 72 3.83 2.92 15.57
CA ILE A 72 3.49 3.18 14.17
C ILE A 72 2.07 3.78 14.12
N PRO A 73 1.90 4.98 13.53
CA PRO A 73 0.59 5.55 13.31
C PRO A 73 -0.31 4.60 12.51
N ILE A 74 -1.62 4.61 12.77
CA ILE A 74 -2.57 3.69 12.12
C ILE A 74 -2.53 3.81 10.59
N HIS A 75 -2.50 5.03 10.07
CA HIS A 75 -2.41 5.27 8.63
C HIS A 75 -1.15 4.64 8.03
N MET A 76 -0.01 4.72 8.73
CA MET A 76 1.24 4.10 8.29
C MET A 76 1.14 2.57 8.28
N LYS A 77 0.54 1.95 9.30
CA LYS A 77 0.32 0.50 9.32
C LYS A 77 -0.49 0.04 8.10
N ILE A 78 -1.57 0.77 7.80
CA ILE A 78 -2.48 0.49 6.68
C ILE A 78 -1.73 0.65 5.34
N LEU A 79 -1.04 1.78 5.16
CA LEU A 79 -0.22 2.06 3.97
C LEU A 79 0.82 0.97 3.71
N THR A 80 1.58 0.56 4.74
CA THR A 80 2.59 -0.50 4.66
C THR A 80 1.98 -1.83 4.24
N ALA A 81 0.87 -2.23 4.87
CA ALA A 81 0.24 -3.51 4.57
C ALA A 81 -0.38 -3.54 3.18
N ILE A 82 -1.04 -2.45 2.76
CA ILE A 82 -1.68 -2.36 1.44
C ILE A 82 -0.64 -2.33 0.33
N SER A 83 0.47 -1.60 0.49
CA SER A 83 1.54 -1.62 -0.52
C SER A 83 2.07 -3.03 -0.72
N LEU A 84 2.20 -3.81 0.36
CA LEU A 84 2.58 -5.22 0.27
C LEU A 84 1.53 -6.06 -0.46
N PHE A 85 0.25 -5.92 -0.12
CA PHE A 85 -0.83 -6.69 -0.76
C PHE A 85 -0.93 -6.39 -2.26
N ALA A 86 -0.69 -5.13 -2.65
CA ALA A 86 -0.79 -4.70 -4.03
C ALA A 86 0.45 -5.03 -4.87
N THR A 87 1.64 -5.05 -4.26
CA THR A 87 2.89 -5.38 -4.96
C THR A 87 3.20 -6.87 -4.94
N GLY A 88 2.71 -7.61 -3.95
CA GLY A 88 3.06 -9.02 -3.74
C GLY A 88 4.51 -9.24 -3.36
N SER A 89 5.26 -8.16 -3.07
CA SER A 89 6.68 -8.18 -2.70
C SER A 89 6.84 -8.72 -1.29
N TYR A 90 6.63 -10.02 -1.11
CA TYR A 90 6.55 -10.67 0.19
C TYR A 90 7.82 -10.45 1.03
N GLN A 91 8.97 -10.17 0.39
CA GLN A 91 10.28 -10.02 1.01
C GLN A 91 11.39 -9.63 0.00
N THR A 92 11.16 -8.73 -0.97
CA THR A 92 12.35 -8.14 -1.65
C THR A 92 13.17 -7.44 -0.57
N SER A 93 14.45 -7.85 -0.47
CA SER A 93 15.40 -7.62 0.62
C SER A 93 15.03 -6.46 1.55
N ILE A 94 14.92 -6.80 2.83
CA ILE A 94 14.52 -6.04 4.04
C ILE A 94 15.13 -4.62 4.21
N GLY A 95 15.86 -4.07 3.24
CA GLY A 95 16.47 -2.75 3.30
C GLY A 95 16.27 -1.82 2.10
N GLN A 96 15.56 -2.19 1.01
CA GLN A 96 15.60 -1.37 -0.22
C GLN A 96 14.29 -0.73 -0.70
N ASP A 97 13.11 -1.33 -0.49
CA ASP A 97 11.94 -0.87 -1.26
C ASP A 97 10.99 0.11 -0.54
N PHE A 98 10.94 0.14 0.80
CA PHE A 98 10.09 1.12 1.49
C PHE A 98 10.40 1.25 2.99
N ASN A 99 11.59 1.76 3.34
CA ASN A 99 11.89 2.07 4.74
C ASN A 99 11.19 3.36 5.16
N LEU A 100 9.94 3.24 5.61
CA LEU A 100 9.24 4.25 6.44
C LEU A 100 9.88 4.42 7.83
N GLY A 101 11.19 4.16 7.98
CA GLY A 101 11.86 4.04 9.27
C GLY A 101 11.42 2.83 10.12
N LEU A 102 10.72 1.85 9.52
CA LEU A 102 10.13 0.71 10.25
C LEU A 102 11.04 -0.53 10.23
N SER A 103 11.23 -1.15 11.40
CA SER A 103 11.89 -2.47 11.46
C SER A 103 11.03 -3.56 10.81
N GLN A 104 11.65 -4.66 10.36
CA GLN A 104 10.94 -5.82 9.81
C GLN A 104 9.87 -6.36 10.77
N ALA A 105 10.15 -6.40 12.07
CA ALA A 105 9.20 -6.87 13.08
C ALA A 105 7.98 -5.94 13.19
N MET A 106 8.19 -4.63 13.06
CA MET A 106 7.14 -3.62 13.03
C MET A 106 6.24 -3.77 11.79
N VAL A 107 6.85 -3.97 10.63
CA VAL A 107 6.15 -4.25 9.36
C VAL A 107 5.31 -5.51 9.46
N SER A 108 5.89 -6.62 9.93
CA SER A 108 5.18 -7.90 10.09
C SER A 108 3.96 -7.78 11.02
N ARG A 109 4.10 -7.07 12.15
CA ARG A 109 2.98 -6.82 13.07
C ARG A 109 1.89 -5.97 12.42
N ALA A 110 2.27 -4.92 11.68
CA ALA A 110 1.32 -4.07 10.96
C ALA A 110 0.53 -4.86 9.92
N ILE A 111 1.20 -5.67 9.10
CA ILE A 111 0.57 -6.53 8.08
C ILE A 111 -0.44 -7.47 8.74
N LYS A 112 -0.03 -8.17 9.82
CA LYS A 112 -0.91 -9.10 10.52
C LYS A 112 -2.16 -8.42 11.08
N GLU A 113 -2.01 -7.23 11.65
CA GLU A 113 -3.12 -6.44 12.19
C GLU A 113 -4.08 -6.02 11.08
N VAL A 114 -3.58 -5.38 10.02
CA VAL A 114 -4.39 -4.90 8.89
C VAL A 114 -5.08 -6.07 8.18
N PHE A 115 -4.40 -7.20 8.00
CA PHE A 115 -4.98 -8.40 7.42
C PHE A 115 -6.19 -8.90 8.24
N ASN A 116 -6.06 -8.98 9.56
CA ASN A 116 -7.16 -9.43 10.42
C ASN A 116 -8.37 -8.49 10.35
N VAL A 117 -8.12 -7.18 10.40
CA VAL A 117 -9.20 -6.17 10.27
C VAL A 117 -9.85 -6.25 8.90
N SER A 118 -9.06 -6.36 7.83
CA SER A 118 -9.55 -6.51 6.47
C SER A 118 -10.43 -7.76 6.32
N ASN A 119 -9.97 -8.90 6.85
CA ASN A 119 -10.72 -10.15 6.80
C ASN A 119 -12.05 -10.04 7.57
N GLN A 120 -12.07 -9.35 8.71
CA GLN A 120 -13.30 -9.13 9.48
C GLN A 120 -14.31 -8.23 8.74
N LEU A 121 -13.83 -7.16 8.09
CA LEU A 121 -14.70 -6.17 7.45
C LEU A 121 -15.21 -6.61 6.08
N PHE A 122 -14.35 -7.24 5.29
CA PHE A 122 -14.57 -7.40 3.86
C PHE A 122 -14.88 -8.84 3.43
N SER A 123 -14.38 -9.85 4.13
CA SER A 123 -14.49 -11.24 3.65
C SER A 123 -15.93 -11.70 3.52
N ASN A 124 -16.79 -11.47 4.52
CA ASN A 124 -18.19 -11.87 4.42
C ASN A 124 -18.99 -11.12 3.35
N ARG A 125 -18.54 -9.91 2.97
CA ARG A 125 -19.22 -9.06 2.00
C ARG A 125 -18.80 -9.36 0.56
N TYR A 126 -17.51 -9.55 0.34
CA TYR A 126 -16.91 -9.62 -0.99
C TYR A 126 -16.39 -10.99 -1.39
N ILE A 127 -16.08 -11.88 -0.42
CA ILE A 127 -15.59 -13.22 -0.70
C ILE A 127 -16.77 -14.20 -0.59
N ARG A 128 -17.20 -14.75 -1.73
CA ARG A 128 -18.19 -15.82 -1.79
C ARG A 128 -17.56 -17.04 -2.42
N PHE A 129 -17.43 -18.12 -1.64
CA PHE A 129 -16.98 -19.38 -2.18
C PHE A 129 -18.12 -20.04 -2.97
N PRO A 130 -17.83 -20.68 -4.11
CA PRO A 130 -18.82 -21.45 -4.86
C PRO A 130 -19.44 -22.50 -3.94
N THR A 131 -20.76 -22.55 -3.89
CA THR A 131 -21.46 -23.64 -3.19
C THR A 131 -21.61 -24.83 -4.13
N ASN A 132 -21.97 -26.01 -3.62
CA ASN A 132 -22.07 -27.24 -4.43
C ASN A 132 -22.93 -27.09 -5.71
N PHE A 133 -23.87 -26.14 -5.74
CA PHE A 133 -24.69 -25.84 -6.92
C PHE A 133 -23.92 -25.09 -8.03
N ASP A 134 -22.95 -24.26 -7.67
CA ASP A 134 -22.13 -23.47 -8.61
C ASP A 134 -21.04 -24.30 -9.30
N LEU A 135 -20.55 -25.35 -8.64
CA LEU A 135 -19.48 -26.22 -9.16
C LEU A 135 -19.89 -26.97 -10.44
N ASN A 136 -21.17 -27.29 -10.59
CA ASN A 136 -21.72 -27.93 -11.79
C ASN A 136 -21.67 -27.03 -13.03
N ASN A 137 -21.59 -25.71 -12.85
CA ASN A 137 -21.50 -24.73 -13.92
C ASN A 137 -20.05 -24.34 -14.27
N ILE A 138 -19.09 -24.61 -13.36
CA ILE A 138 -17.68 -24.23 -13.55
C ILE A 138 -16.92 -25.28 -14.40
N LYS A 139 -17.31 -26.55 -14.37
CA LYS A 139 -16.67 -27.63 -15.16
C LYS A 139 -17.11 -27.71 -16.63
N ARG A 140 -17.86 -26.72 -17.16
CA ARG A 140 -18.39 -26.72 -18.54
C ARG A 140 -17.84 -25.60 -19.44
N ARG A 141 -16.64 -25.08 -19.15
CA ARG A 141 -15.93 -24.14 -20.02
C ARG A 141 -14.61 -24.70 -20.47
#